data_AF-A0A420IUD7-F1
#
_entry.id   AF-A0A420IUD7-F1
#
_cell.length_a   1.000
_cell.length_b   1.000
_cell.length_c   1.000
_cell.angle_alpha   90.00
_cell.angle_beta   90.00
_cell.angle_gamma   90.00
#
_symmetry.space_group_name_H-M   'P 1'
#
loop_
_entity.id
_entity.type
_entity.pdbx_description
1 polymer ?
#
loop_
_entity_poly.entity_id
_entity_poly.type
_entity_poly.pdbx_seq_one_letter_code
_entity_poly.pdbx_strand_id
1 'polypeptide(L)'
;MTSRRYQTCGKYDGTESAGRWLRNLSFDLEEANVTETPKVFFQSIDLNFIKEPAKWLDGTPQFRRLTEILDEPTEGDVKDFKRAFTVRFSPDYGVELSEDTVEEDTNNLAQGIKEYLID
;
A
#
# COMPACT_ATOMS: atom_id res chain seq x y z
N MET A 1 22.50 13.73 -6.63
CA MET A 1 21.41 13.64 -5.64
C MET A 1 20.70 12.31 -5.85
N THR A 2 20.84 11.38 -4.92
CA THR A 2 20.05 10.14 -4.90
C THR A 2 18.60 10.53 -4.57
N SER A 3 17.65 10.10 -5.40
CA SER A 3 16.22 10.33 -5.14
C SER A 3 15.86 9.81 -3.74
N ARG A 4 15.13 10.61 -2.95
CA ARG A 4 14.59 10.18 -1.64
C ARG A 4 13.44 9.18 -1.78
N ARG A 5 12.91 8.97 -2.99
CA ARG A 5 11.81 8.05 -3.24
C ARG A 5 12.22 6.61 -2.89
N TYR A 6 11.30 5.91 -2.24
CA TYR A 6 11.39 4.48 -1.91
C TYR A 6 12.50 4.10 -0.91
N GLN A 7 13.05 5.07 -0.16
CA GLN A 7 14.07 4.79 0.85
C GLN A 7 13.49 4.09 2.09
N THR A 8 12.27 4.44 2.49
CA THR A 8 11.58 3.86 3.64
C THR A 8 10.79 2.61 3.26
N CYS A 9 10.05 2.66 2.15
CA CYS A 9 9.22 1.52 1.72
C CYS A 9 10.03 0.41 1.09
N GLY A 10 11.13 0.73 0.39
CA GLY A 10 11.94 -0.25 -0.32
C GLY A 10 11.15 -1.12 -1.31
N LYS A 11 11.74 -2.26 -1.68
CA LYS A 11 11.08 -3.28 -2.50
C LYS A 11 10.11 -4.11 -1.66
N TYR A 12 8.96 -4.43 -2.24
CA TYR A 12 7.96 -5.28 -1.61
C TYR A 12 8.08 -6.72 -2.11
N ASP A 13 8.39 -7.63 -1.20
CA ASP A 13 8.56 -9.05 -1.52
C ASP A 13 7.50 -9.96 -0.87
N GLY A 14 6.52 -9.36 -0.19
CA GLY A 14 5.42 -10.06 0.48
C GLY A 14 5.69 -10.45 1.93
N THR A 15 6.87 -10.13 2.50
CA THR A 15 7.20 -10.51 3.89
C THR A 15 6.58 -9.59 4.94
N GLU A 16 6.39 -8.31 4.64
CA GLU A 16 5.65 -7.37 5.49
C GLU A 16 4.18 -7.25 5.04
N SER A 17 3.32 -6.74 5.92
CA SER A 17 1.92 -6.51 5.57
C SER A 17 1.78 -5.42 4.50
N ALA A 18 0.91 -5.66 3.51
CA ALA A 18 0.61 -4.70 2.45
C ALA A 18 0.27 -3.31 2.98
N GLY A 19 -0.55 -3.23 4.04
CA GLY A 19 -0.93 -1.96 4.66
C GLY A 19 0.24 -1.20 5.29
N ARG A 20 1.25 -1.89 5.83
CA ARG A 20 2.46 -1.23 6.35
C ARG A 20 3.30 -0.66 5.20
N TRP A 21 3.51 -1.46 4.17
CA TRP A 21 4.28 -1.05 3.01
C TRP A 21 3.66 0.15 2.30
N LEU A 22 2.33 0.17 2.12
CA LEU A 22 1.59 1.30 1.53
C LEU A 22 1.79 2.61 2.33
N ARG A 23 1.78 2.56 3.66
CA ARG A 23 2.04 3.75 4.49
C ARG A 23 3.46 4.28 4.30
N ASN A 24 4.44 3.38 4.25
CA ASN A 24 5.83 3.77 4.00
C ASN A 24 6.00 4.37 2.60
N LEU A 25 5.28 3.86 1.60
CA LEU A 25 5.28 4.42 0.25
C LEU A 25 4.74 5.86 0.24
N SER A 26 3.57 6.10 0.87
CA SER A 26 3.02 7.46 0.94
C SER A 26 3.95 8.42 1.69
N PHE A 27 4.60 7.97 2.77
CA PHE A 27 5.62 8.75 3.48
C PHE A 27 6.82 9.11 2.57
N ASP A 28 7.35 8.15 1.81
CA ASP A 28 8.46 8.40 0.88
C ASP A 28 8.10 9.38 -0.25
N LEU A 29 6.85 9.35 -0.73
CA LEU A 29 6.36 10.27 -1.75
C LEU A 29 6.22 11.69 -1.17
N GLU A 30 5.69 11.81 0.05
CA GLU A 30 5.59 13.07 0.77
C GLU A 30 6.97 13.70 1.03
N GLU A 31 7.92 12.94 1.59
CA GLU A 31 9.30 13.39 1.82
C GLU A 31 10.02 13.81 0.53
N ALA A 32 9.64 13.21 -0.59
CA ALA A 32 10.16 13.58 -1.91
C ALA A 32 9.43 14.76 -2.56
N ASN A 33 8.45 15.38 -1.89
CA ASN A 33 7.55 16.41 -2.41
C ASN A 33 6.85 15.97 -3.72
N VAL A 34 6.39 14.73 -3.76
CA VAL A 34 5.68 14.14 -4.90
C VAL A 34 4.22 13.93 -4.55
N THR A 35 3.32 14.55 -5.30
CA THR A 35 1.89 14.25 -5.21
C THR A 35 1.62 12.81 -5.67
N GLU A 36 1.02 12.00 -4.80
CA GLU A 36 0.55 10.64 -5.12
C GLU A 36 -0.70 10.75 -6.01
N THR A 37 -0.50 10.81 -7.32
CA THR A 37 -1.57 10.62 -8.30
C THR A 37 -1.76 9.13 -8.59
N PRO A 38 -2.90 8.69 -9.17
CA PRO A 38 -3.09 7.30 -9.57
C PRO A 38 -1.95 6.75 -10.43
N LYS A 39 -1.47 7.56 -11.38
CA LYS A 39 -0.31 7.23 -12.21
C LYS A 39 0.96 7.02 -11.40
N VAL A 40 1.27 7.94 -10.48
CA VAL A 40 2.45 7.82 -9.59
C VAL A 40 2.34 6.59 -8.69
N PHE A 41 1.13 6.31 -8.19
CA PHE A 41 0.86 5.12 -7.39
C PHE A 41 1.17 3.84 -8.17
N PHE A 42 0.56 3.64 -9.34
CA PHE A 42 0.75 2.41 -10.12
C PHE A 42 2.18 2.26 -10.66
N GLN A 43 2.86 3.35 -11.03
CA GLN A 43 4.29 3.32 -11.35
C GLN A 43 5.14 2.88 -10.14
N SER A 44 4.77 3.30 -8.93
CA SER A 44 5.47 2.90 -7.70
C SER A 44 5.27 1.42 -7.39
N ILE A 45 4.10 0.86 -7.71
CA ILE A 45 3.83 -0.58 -7.60
C ILE A 45 4.72 -1.35 -8.57
N ASP A 46 4.67 -0.99 -9.87
CA ASP A 46 5.44 -1.64 -10.94
C ASP A 46 6.94 -1.71 -10.62
N LEU A 47 7.48 -0.58 -10.15
CA LEU A 47 8.90 -0.47 -9.86
C LEU A 47 9.34 -1.29 -8.64
N ASN A 48 8.47 -1.46 -7.64
CA ASN A 48 8.91 -1.93 -6.32
C ASN A 48 8.44 -3.32 -5.94
N PHE A 49 7.46 -3.90 -6.64
CA PHE A 49 7.07 -5.28 -6.41
C PHE A 49 8.13 -6.24 -6.93
N ILE A 50 8.49 -7.23 -6.12
CA ILE A 50 9.44 -8.29 -6.48
C ILE A 50 8.89 -9.64 -6.02
N LYS A 51 9.49 -10.74 -6.50
CA LYS A 51 9.13 -12.11 -6.12
C LYS A 51 7.62 -12.39 -6.27
N GLU A 52 6.95 -12.86 -5.22
CA GLU A 52 5.55 -13.29 -5.25
C GLU A 52 4.58 -12.14 -5.56
N PRO A 53 4.71 -10.93 -4.97
CA PRO A 53 3.94 -9.76 -5.41
C PRO A 53 4.04 -9.44 -6.90
N ALA A 54 5.23 -9.53 -7.49
CA ALA A 54 5.41 -9.30 -8.93
C ALA A 54 4.68 -10.36 -9.76
N LYS A 55 4.80 -11.64 -9.40
CA LYS A 55 4.06 -12.73 -10.06
C LYS A 55 2.55 -12.56 -9.96
N TRP A 56 2.06 -12.13 -8.80
CA TRP A 56 0.64 -11.85 -8.61
C TRP A 56 0.16 -10.73 -9.53
N LEU A 57 0.95 -9.65 -9.65
CA LEU A 57 0.66 -8.54 -10.56
C LEU A 57 0.64 -9.01 -12.03
N ASP A 58 1.66 -9.75 -12.47
CA ASP A 58 1.76 -10.29 -13.83
C ASP A 58 0.59 -11.23 -14.17
N GLY A 59 0.11 -11.97 -13.17
CA GLY A 59 -1.02 -12.88 -13.25
C GLY A 59 -2.40 -12.24 -13.11
N THR A 60 -2.48 -10.92 -12.86
CA THR A 60 -3.74 -10.18 -12.65
C THR A 60 -3.91 -9.13 -13.75
N PRO A 61 -4.50 -9.49 -14.92
CA PRO A 61 -4.46 -8.67 -16.13
C PRO A 61 -4.99 -7.24 -15.95
N GLN A 62 -6.01 -7.06 -15.13
CA GLN A 62 -6.60 -5.75 -14.85
C GLN A 62 -5.60 -4.81 -14.14
N PHE A 63 -4.81 -5.33 -13.20
CA PHE A 63 -3.81 -4.52 -12.49
C PHE A 63 -2.55 -4.34 -13.31
N ARG A 64 -2.14 -5.36 -14.07
CA ARG A 64 -0.99 -5.24 -14.97
C ARG A 64 -1.15 -4.10 -15.98
N ARG A 65 -2.34 -3.98 -16.59
CA ARG A 65 -2.61 -2.88 -17.53
C ARG A 65 -2.49 -1.50 -16.90
N LEU A 66 -2.84 -1.36 -15.62
CA LEU A 66 -2.71 -0.12 -14.86
C LEU A 66 -1.25 0.17 -14.47
N THR A 67 -0.47 -0.84 -14.08
CA THR A 67 0.96 -0.66 -13.74
C THR A 67 1.83 -0.39 -14.95
N GLU A 68 1.53 -1.02 -16.09
CA GLU A 68 2.16 -0.76 -17.39
C GLU A 68 1.66 0.55 -18.04
N ILE A 69 0.69 1.24 -17.43
CA ILE A 69 0.07 2.49 -17.92
C ILE A 69 -0.49 2.31 -19.35
N LEU A 70 -1.05 1.13 -19.63
CA LEU A 70 -1.79 0.86 -20.87
C LEU A 70 -3.17 1.50 -20.86
N ASP A 71 -3.71 1.72 -19.65
CA ASP A 71 -4.94 2.47 -19.39
C ASP A 71 -4.63 3.65 -18.46
N GLU A 72 -5.38 4.75 -18.57
CA GLU A 72 -5.25 5.89 -17.66
C GLU A 72 -5.87 5.53 -16.30
N PRO A 73 -5.06 5.42 -15.22
CA PRO A 73 -5.57 4.97 -13.93
C PRO A 73 -6.40 6.05 -13.23
N THR A 74 -7.43 5.62 -12.52
CA THR A 74 -8.34 6.48 -11.76
C THR A 74 -8.18 6.29 -10.25
N GLU A 75 -8.76 7.19 -9.47
CA GLU A 75 -8.87 7.03 -8.01
C GLU A 75 -9.67 5.77 -7.61
N GLY A 76 -10.62 5.35 -8.44
CA GLY A 76 -11.36 4.10 -8.24
C GLY A 76 -10.44 2.89 -8.34
N ASP A 77 -9.57 2.87 -9.35
CA ASP A 77 -8.60 1.79 -9.58
C ASP A 77 -7.61 1.69 -8.43
N VAL A 78 -7.15 2.83 -7.89
CA VAL A 78 -6.27 2.87 -6.71
C VAL A 78 -6.95 2.23 -5.50
N LYS A 79 -8.22 2.55 -5.26
CA LYS A 79 -9.00 1.97 -4.14
C LYS A 79 -9.19 0.47 -4.31
N ASP A 80 -9.53 0.03 -5.52
CA ASP A 80 -9.72 -1.39 -5.83
C ASP A 80 -8.42 -2.18 -5.70
N PHE A 81 -7.31 -1.62 -6.20
CA PHE A 81 -5.99 -2.22 -6.03
C PHE A 81 -5.60 -2.29 -4.55
N LYS A 82 -5.70 -1.19 -3.78
CA LYS A 82 -5.34 -1.16 -2.36
C LYS A 82 -6.14 -2.20 -1.56
N ARG A 83 -7.43 -2.39 -1.87
CA ARG A 83 -8.28 -3.43 -1.28
C ARG A 83 -7.78 -4.83 -1.62
N ALA A 84 -7.62 -5.15 -2.91
CA ALA A 84 -7.18 -6.47 -3.35
C ALA A 84 -5.77 -6.82 -2.82
N PHE A 85 -4.86 -5.85 -2.85
CA PHE A 85 -3.50 -5.97 -2.35
C PHE A 85 -3.47 -6.26 -0.84
N THR A 86 -4.25 -5.50 -0.06
CA THR A 86 -4.33 -5.71 1.40
C THR A 86 -4.92 -7.07 1.75
N VAL A 87 -5.95 -7.52 1.03
CA VAL A 87 -6.51 -8.86 1.23
C VAL A 87 -5.48 -9.94 0.89
N ARG A 88 -4.82 -9.84 -0.27
CA ARG A 88 -3.88 -10.87 -0.77
C ARG A 88 -2.63 -11.04 0.10
N PHE A 89 -2.15 -9.95 0.70
CA PHE A 89 -0.94 -9.91 1.52
C PHE A 89 -1.23 -9.38 2.94
N SER A 90 -2.38 -9.78 3.48
CA SER A 90 -2.69 -9.62 4.89
C SER A 90 -1.78 -10.54 5.72
N PRO A 91 -1.32 -10.13 6.92
CA PRO A 91 -0.61 -11.03 7.83
C PRO A 91 -1.39 -12.32 8.15
N ASP A 92 -2.71 -12.30 8.00
CA ASP A 92 -3.61 -13.43 8.27
C ASP A 92 -3.99 -14.24 7.02
N TYR A 93 -3.38 -13.99 5.86
CA TYR A 93 -3.72 -14.69 4.61
C TYR A 93 -3.36 -16.18 4.70
N GLY A 94 -4.30 -16.98 5.20
CA GLY A 94 -4.15 -18.41 5.54
C GLY A 94 -4.98 -18.86 6.76
N VAL A 95 -5.50 -17.93 7.56
CA VAL A 95 -6.59 -18.21 8.51
C VAL A 95 -7.89 -18.01 7.73
N GLU A 96 -8.74 -19.04 7.63
CA GLU A 96 -10.04 -18.93 6.95
C GLU A 96 -10.80 -17.71 7.50
N LEU A 97 -10.82 -16.63 6.71
CA LEU A 97 -11.69 -15.49 6.94
C LEU A 97 -13.10 -15.96 6.63
N SER A 98 -13.77 -16.51 7.63
CA SER A 98 -15.22 -16.63 7.64
C SER A 98 -15.81 -15.28 7.28
N GLU A 99 -16.57 -15.24 6.18
CA GLU A 99 -17.44 -14.13 5.80
C GLU A 99 -18.38 -13.80 6.96
N ASP A 100 -18.00 -12.85 7.83
CA ASP A 100 -18.91 -12.07 8.67
C ASP A 100 -18.11 -11.14 9.58
N THR A 101 -17.73 -9.96 9.07
CA THR A 101 -17.86 -8.66 9.76
C THR A 101 -17.23 -7.56 8.91
N VAL A 102 -18.06 -6.93 8.09
CA VAL A 102 -17.84 -5.55 7.66
C VAL A 102 -18.72 -4.71 8.57
N GLU A 103 -18.17 -4.14 9.64
CA GLU A 103 -18.72 -2.93 10.25
C GLU A 103 -17.75 -2.32 11.28
N GLU A 104 -17.49 -1.02 11.08
CA GLU A 104 -16.96 0.00 11.99
C GLU A 104 -15.68 -0.28 12.80
N ASP A 105 -14.61 0.45 12.48
CA ASP A 105 -13.77 1.06 13.51
C ASP A 105 -13.05 2.32 12.98
N THR A 106 -13.83 3.26 12.44
CA THR A 106 -13.44 4.68 12.39
C THR A 106 -13.84 5.34 13.69
N ASN A 107 -13.29 4.91 14.83
CA ASN A 107 -13.42 5.62 16.11
C ASN A 107 -12.34 5.17 17.10
N ASN A 108 -11.11 5.65 16.91
CA ASN A 108 -10.17 5.77 18.03
C ASN A 108 -9.33 7.04 17.89
N LEU A 109 -10.04 8.18 17.89
CA LEU A 109 -9.48 9.44 18.33
C LEU A 109 -9.53 9.46 19.87
N ALA A 110 -8.48 8.95 20.51
CA ALA A 110 -8.19 9.23 21.90
C ALA A 110 -6.73 9.67 22.00
N GLN A 111 -6.49 10.97 21.76
CA GLN A 111 -5.27 11.65 22.21
C GLN A 111 -5.21 11.60 23.74
N GLY A 112 -4.65 10.52 24.26
CA GLY A 112 -4.17 10.45 25.64
C GLY A 112 -2.77 11.05 25.72
N ILE A 113 -2.65 12.38 25.57
CA ILE A 113 -1.42 13.06 26.00
C ILE A 113 -1.50 13.16 27.53
N LYS A 114 -1.02 12.12 28.21
CA LYS A 114 -0.46 12.26 29.56
C LYS A 114 1.05 12.24 29.42
N GLU A 115 1.62 13.40 29.13
CA GLU A 115 3.04 13.64 29.33
C GLU A 115 3.17 14.62 30.49
N TYR A 116 3.43 14.10 31.69
CA TYR A 116 4.04 14.84 32.79
C TYR A 116 4.67 13.85 33.77
N LEU A 117 6.00 13.76 33.70
CA LEU A 117 6.99 13.30 34.70
C LEU A 117 8.33 13.70 34.04
N ILE A 118 9.27 14.48 34.58
CA ILE A 118 9.89 14.62 35.91
C ILE A 118 10.61 16.01 35.88
N ASP A 119 10.60 16.89 36.88
CA ASP A 119 11.27 16.87 38.21
C ASP A 119 10.45 17.57 39.30
#